data_AF-A0A813ED13-F1
#
_entry.id   AF-A0A813ED13-F1
#
_cell.length_a   1.000
_cell.length_b   1.000
_cell.length_c   1.000
_cell.angle_alpha   90.00
_cell.angle_beta   90.00
_cell.angle_gamma   90.00
#
_symmetry.space_group_name_H-M   'P 1'
#
loop_
_entity.id
_entity.type
_entity.pdbx_description
1 polymer ?
#
loop_
_entity_poly.entity_id
_entity_poly.type
_entity_poly.pdbx_seq_one_letter_code
_entity_poly.pdbx_strand_id
1 'polypeptide(L)'
;DKGAFWSGHKRFPTAATFDASNETHWRFFVDSTSLFAAMLGAVPQKKEGDDSYLKEFRSQAWAAQVVQALTLPEYIAGAVNTEGDTSAGGGGKTDSKATLNALLQQLEAFKGKPVPTLEEAEFEKDDDFNFHIDFITRCGNLRADNYHISNSDFQKVKLVAGKIVPAIATTTAAVCGL
;
A
#
# COMPACT_ATOMS: atom_id res chain seq x y z
N ASP A 1 30.85 13.23 -21.66
CA ASP A 1 29.63 12.47 -21.33
C ASP A 1 29.73 11.87 -19.94
N LYS A 2 28.71 12.06 -19.08
CA LYS A 2 28.68 11.53 -17.70
C LYS A 2 28.12 10.10 -17.60
N GLY A 3 28.01 9.38 -18.73
CA GLY A 3 27.39 8.07 -18.80
C GLY A 3 25.85 8.13 -18.78
N ALA A 4 25.20 6.96 -18.92
CA ALA A 4 23.75 6.86 -18.88
C ALA A 4 23.22 7.20 -17.48
N PHE A 5 22.19 8.06 -17.41
CA PHE A 5 21.57 8.48 -16.16
C PHE A 5 21.04 7.26 -15.35
N TRP A 6 20.45 6.29 -16.03
CA TRP A 6 19.98 5.02 -15.47
C TRP A 6 21.09 3.97 -15.60
N SER A 7 21.93 3.88 -14.58
CA SER A 7 23.04 2.92 -14.51
C SER A 7 23.36 2.54 -13.05
N GLY A 8 24.05 1.41 -12.86
CA GLY A 8 24.45 0.92 -11.55
C GLY A 8 23.25 0.67 -10.62
N HIS A 9 23.16 1.44 -9.54
CA HIS A 9 22.07 1.33 -8.55
C HIS A 9 20.76 1.99 -9.01
N LYS A 10 20.76 2.76 -10.11
CA LYS A 10 19.56 3.42 -10.66
C LYS A 10 18.93 2.53 -11.72
N ARG A 11 17.78 1.94 -11.41
CA ARG A 11 17.01 1.10 -12.33
C ARG A 11 15.93 1.92 -13.02
N PHE A 12 15.83 1.83 -14.34
CA PHE A 12 14.76 2.48 -15.09
C PHE A 12 13.43 1.78 -14.79
N PRO A 13 12.37 2.50 -14.38
CA PRO A 13 11.12 1.87 -14.02
C PRO A 13 10.24 1.54 -15.23
N THR A 14 9.40 0.52 -15.08
CA THR A 14 8.30 0.21 -16.00
C THR A 14 6.97 0.52 -15.31
N ALA A 15 6.09 1.28 -15.97
CA ALA A 15 4.75 1.57 -15.47
C ALA A 15 3.94 0.27 -15.37
N ALA A 16 3.30 0.05 -14.21
CA ALA A 16 2.47 -1.12 -14.01
C ALA A 16 1.17 -1.01 -14.82
N THR A 17 0.78 -2.09 -15.48
CA THR A 17 -0.55 -2.25 -16.07
C THR A 17 -1.30 -3.28 -15.23
N PHE A 18 -2.48 -2.92 -14.73
CA PHE A 18 -3.27 -3.86 -13.93
C PHE A 18 -3.63 -5.10 -14.76
N ASP A 19 -3.59 -6.26 -14.10
CA ASP A 19 -3.84 -7.56 -14.72
C ASP A 19 -4.57 -8.43 -13.69
N ALA A 20 -5.84 -8.73 -13.94
CA ALA A 20 -6.67 -9.53 -13.04
C ALA A 20 -6.20 -11.00 -12.94
N SER A 21 -5.37 -11.47 -13.87
CA SER A 21 -4.76 -12.80 -13.83
C SER A 21 -3.51 -12.87 -12.96
N ASN A 22 -2.87 -11.72 -12.71
CA ASN A 22 -1.68 -11.62 -11.86
C ASN A 22 -2.09 -11.62 -10.37
N GLU A 23 -1.60 -12.62 -9.63
CA GLU A 23 -1.92 -12.81 -8.22
C GLU A 23 -1.58 -11.61 -7.34
N THR A 24 -0.42 -10.98 -7.56
CA THR A 24 0.00 -9.81 -6.79
C THR A 24 -0.92 -8.62 -7.03
N HIS A 25 -1.40 -8.44 -8.27
CA HIS A 25 -2.27 -7.32 -8.64
C HIS A 25 -3.65 -7.43 -7.99
N TRP A 26 -4.34 -8.56 -8.17
CA TRP A 26 -5.70 -8.70 -7.62
C TRP A 26 -5.69 -8.83 -6.10
N ARG A 27 -4.67 -9.46 -5.50
CA ARG A 27 -4.55 -9.51 -4.04
C ARG A 27 -4.28 -8.14 -3.45
N PHE A 28 -3.39 -7.34 -4.04
CA PHE A 28 -3.20 -5.96 -3.60
C PHE A 28 -4.51 -5.17 -3.57
N PHE A 29 -5.33 -5.34 -4.60
CA PHE A 29 -6.66 -4.74 -4.64
C PHE A 29 -7.56 -5.23 -3.49
N VAL A 30 -7.61 -6.53 -3.25
CA VAL A 30 -8.39 -7.13 -2.14
C VAL A 30 -7.89 -6.62 -0.78
N ASP A 31 -6.59 -6.68 -0.53
CA ASP A 31 -5.96 -6.34 0.74
C ASP A 31 -6.20 -4.85 1.07
N SER A 32 -5.93 -3.97 0.10
CA SER A 32 -6.19 -2.53 0.23
C SER A 32 -7.66 -2.25 0.48
N THR A 33 -8.54 -2.83 -0.33
CA THR A 33 -10.00 -2.61 -0.20
C THR A 33 -10.52 -3.10 1.14
N SER A 34 -10.04 -4.24 1.63
CA SER A 34 -10.46 -4.81 2.91
C SER A 34 -10.01 -3.96 4.09
N LEU A 35 -8.78 -3.43 4.05
CA LEU A 35 -8.29 -2.50 5.07
C LEU A 35 -9.09 -1.20 5.09
N PHE A 36 -9.30 -0.56 3.93
CA PHE A 36 -10.12 0.65 3.86
C PHE A 36 -11.56 0.41 4.29
N ALA A 37 -12.16 -0.72 3.92
CA ALA A 37 -13.52 -1.08 4.33
C ALA A 37 -13.61 -1.23 5.85
N ALA A 38 -12.61 -1.86 6.49
CA ALA A 38 -12.56 -1.99 7.94
C ALA A 38 -12.40 -0.62 8.63
N MET A 39 -11.50 0.23 8.12
CA MET A 39 -11.31 1.60 8.64
C MET A 39 -12.56 2.46 8.52
N LEU A 40 -13.34 2.28 7.45
CA LEU A 40 -14.60 3.01 7.20
C LEU A 40 -15.80 2.41 7.96
N GLY A 41 -15.65 1.28 8.65
CA GLY A 41 -16.75 0.56 9.28
C GLY A 41 -17.75 -0.07 8.28
N ALA A 42 -17.35 -0.26 7.01
CA ALA A 42 -18.18 -0.87 5.98
C ALA A 42 -18.26 -2.40 6.11
N VAL A 43 -17.32 -2.99 6.86
CA VAL A 43 -17.28 -4.41 7.22
C VAL A 43 -17.12 -4.52 8.75
N PRO A 44 -17.57 -5.62 9.38
CA PRO A 44 -17.35 -5.81 10.81
C PRO A 44 -15.86 -5.84 11.14
N GLN A 45 -15.48 -5.36 12.32
CA GLN A 45 -14.10 -5.51 12.80
C GLN A 45 -13.74 -7.00 12.97
N LYS A 46 -12.48 -7.35 12.66
CA LYS A 46 -11.97 -8.71 12.85
C LYS A 46 -12.02 -9.08 14.33
N LYS A 47 -12.50 -10.29 14.61
CA LYS A 47 -12.44 -10.85 15.97
C LYS A 47 -11.12 -11.59 16.16
N GLU A 48 -10.60 -11.56 17.38
CA GLU A 48 -9.43 -12.35 17.76
C GLU A 48 -9.68 -13.84 17.48
N GLY A 49 -8.73 -14.50 16.81
CA GLY A 49 -8.83 -15.90 16.40
C GLY A 49 -9.76 -16.20 15.22
N ASP A 50 -10.36 -15.18 14.57
CA ASP A 50 -11.15 -15.41 13.34
C ASP A 50 -10.26 -15.48 12.09
N ASP A 51 -9.80 -16.69 11.78
CA ASP A 51 -9.01 -16.96 10.56
C ASP A 51 -9.85 -16.93 9.28
N SER A 52 -11.17 -16.85 9.41
CA SER A 52 -12.11 -16.81 8.29
C SER A 52 -12.51 -15.39 7.89
N TYR A 53 -11.90 -14.38 8.53
CA TYR A 53 -12.22 -12.98 8.35
C TYR A 53 -12.19 -12.57 6.87
N LEU A 54 -13.36 -12.14 6.39
CA LEU A 54 -13.61 -11.68 5.02
C LEU A 54 -13.20 -12.70 3.94
N LYS A 55 -13.23 -14.00 4.23
CA LYS A 55 -12.83 -15.06 3.27
C LYS A 55 -13.52 -14.97 1.91
N GLU A 56 -14.74 -14.45 1.86
CA GLU A 56 -15.53 -14.30 0.63
C GLU A 56 -14.93 -13.26 -0.33
N PHE A 57 -14.23 -12.25 0.20
CA PHE A 57 -13.55 -11.23 -0.60
C PHE A 57 -12.16 -11.67 -1.07
N ARG A 58 -11.61 -12.74 -0.49
CA ARG A 58 -10.26 -13.27 -0.76
C ARG A 58 -10.18 -14.14 -2.03
N SER A 59 -10.95 -13.83 -3.06
CA SER A 59 -10.95 -14.59 -4.32
C SER A 59 -10.68 -13.72 -5.53
N GLN A 60 -9.98 -14.30 -6.51
CA GLN A 60 -9.74 -13.67 -7.80
C GLN A 60 -11.05 -13.36 -8.53
N ALA A 61 -12.05 -14.24 -8.41
CA ALA A 61 -13.35 -14.04 -9.03
C ALA A 61 -14.06 -12.79 -8.48
N TRP A 62 -14.05 -12.60 -7.16
CA TRP A 62 -14.59 -11.40 -6.53
C TRP A 62 -13.85 -10.15 -7.01
N ALA A 63 -12.51 -10.16 -6.99
CA ALA A 63 -11.71 -9.02 -7.41
C ALA A 63 -11.98 -8.63 -8.88
N ALA A 64 -12.05 -9.62 -9.78
CA ALA A 64 -12.34 -9.40 -11.20
C ALA A 64 -13.73 -8.80 -11.40
N GLN A 65 -14.74 -9.25 -10.66
CA GLN A 65 -16.09 -8.71 -10.70
C GLN A 65 -16.12 -7.23 -10.29
N VAL A 66 -15.44 -6.88 -9.18
CA VAL A 66 -15.42 -5.49 -8.69
C VAL A 66 -14.68 -4.60 -9.68
N VAL A 67 -13.51 -5.01 -10.17
CA VAL A 67 -12.71 -4.21 -11.12
C VAL A 67 -13.47 -3.93 -12.41
N GLN A 68 -14.25 -4.88 -12.94
CA GLN A 68 -15.07 -4.66 -14.14
C GLN A 68 -16.13 -3.56 -13.98
N ALA A 69 -16.57 -3.28 -12.74
CA ALA A 69 -17.54 -2.24 -12.45
C ALA A 69 -16.89 -0.85 -12.24
N LEU A 70 -15.57 -0.75 -12.18
CA LEU A 70 -14.86 0.50 -11.92
C LEU A 70 -14.50 1.23 -13.23
N THR A 71 -14.74 2.54 -13.25
CA THR A 71 -14.28 3.42 -14.34
C THR A 71 -12.92 3.99 -13.98
N LEU A 72 -11.88 3.60 -14.72
CA LEU A 72 -10.54 4.16 -14.54
C LEU A 72 -10.48 5.59 -15.08
N PRO A 73 -10.08 6.58 -14.27
CA PRO A 73 -9.84 7.92 -14.77
C PRO A 73 -8.64 7.91 -15.72
N GLU A 74 -8.67 8.80 -16.71
CA GLU A 74 -7.55 8.97 -17.63
C GLU A 74 -6.30 9.42 -16.85
N TYR A 75 -5.17 8.77 -17.10
CA TYR A 75 -3.90 9.18 -16.52
C TYR A 75 -3.45 10.51 -17.16
N ILE A 76 -3.35 11.56 -16.35
CA ILE A 76 -2.81 12.85 -16.77
C ILE A 76 -1.35 12.92 -16.32
N ALA A 77 -0.42 12.85 -17.27
CA ALA A 77 1.01 12.97 -16.98
C ALA A 77 1.34 14.35 -16.40
N GLY A 78 2.03 14.37 -15.26
CA GLY A 78 2.58 15.61 -14.71
C GLY A 78 3.72 16.15 -15.57
N ALA A 79 3.88 17.47 -15.62
CA ALA A 79 5.04 18.08 -16.26
C ALA A 79 6.32 17.68 -15.52
N VAL A 80 7.25 17.03 -16.22
CA VAL A 80 8.56 16.63 -15.69
C VAL A 80 9.61 17.61 -16.21
N ASN A 81 10.23 18.38 -15.32
CA ASN A 81 11.41 19.18 -15.67
C ASN A 81 12.65 18.29 -15.67
N THR A 82 13.23 18.09 -16.85
CA THR A 82 14.44 17.27 -17.05
C THR A 82 15.74 18.07 -16.92
N GLU A 83 15.67 19.38 -16.72
CA GLU A 83 16.83 20.23 -16.46
C GLU A 83 17.15 20.20 -14.95
N GLY A 84 18.39 19.84 -14.64
CA GLY A 84 18.84 19.50 -13.30
C GLY A 84 18.57 20.57 -12.25
N ASP A 85 18.04 20.10 -11.11
CA ASP A 85 18.14 20.65 -9.76
C ASP A 85 18.34 22.18 -9.64
N THR A 86 17.37 22.95 -10.13
CA THR A 86 17.01 24.24 -9.53
C THR A 86 15.50 24.30 -9.39
N SER A 87 15.04 24.05 -8.17
CA SER A 87 13.63 24.09 -7.72
C SER A 87 12.78 22.87 -8.08
N ALA A 88 12.42 22.09 -7.06
CA ALA A 88 11.21 21.30 -7.05
C ALA A 88 10.00 22.23 -7.25
N GLY A 89 9.62 22.47 -8.52
CA GLY A 89 8.62 23.46 -8.90
C GLY A 89 8.34 23.44 -10.39
N GLY A 90 8.11 22.25 -10.96
CA GLY A 90 7.78 22.05 -12.37
C GLY A 90 6.29 21.85 -12.67
N GLY A 91 5.42 21.85 -11.65
CA GLY A 91 4.00 22.10 -11.88
C GLY A 91 3.80 23.60 -11.98
N GLY A 92 3.00 24.08 -12.94
CA GLY A 92 2.64 25.49 -13.02
C GLY A 92 2.28 25.99 -11.62
N LYS A 93 2.66 27.24 -11.29
CA LYS A 93 2.24 27.95 -10.07
C LYS A 93 0.71 28.08 -10.05
N THR A 94 0.01 26.97 -9.89
CA THR A 94 -1.27 26.92 -9.21
C THR A 94 -0.94 27.47 -7.84
N ASP A 95 -1.47 28.64 -7.53
CA ASP A 95 -1.20 29.30 -6.26
C ASP A 95 -1.54 28.32 -5.13
N SER A 96 -0.51 27.72 -4.51
CA SER A 96 -0.69 26.70 -3.48
C SER A 96 -1.56 27.22 -2.34
N LYS A 97 -1.53 28.55 -2.11
CA LYS A 97 -2.39 29.23 -1.15
C LYS A 97 -3.85 29.25 -1.61
N ALA A 98 -4.12 29.54 -2.88
CA ALA A 98 -5.48 29.47 -3.44
C ALA A 98 -6.04 28.03 -3.38
N THR A 99 -5.21 27.03 -3.70
CA THR A 99 -5.60 25.61 -3.62
C THR A 99 -5.92 25.20 -2.18
N LEU A 100 -5.06 25.56 -1.22
CA LEU A 100 -5.30 25.31 0.19
C LEU A 100 -6.59 25.97 0.68
N ASN A 101 -6.82 27.25 0.33
CA ASN A 101 -8.02 27.97 0.72
C ASN A 101 -9.29 27.32 0.15
N ALA A 102 -9.25 26.84 -1.10
CA ALA A 102 -10.37 26.13 -1.71
C ALA A 102 -10.68 24.81 -0.97
N LEU A 103 -9.65 24.03 -0.60
CA LEU A 103 -9.82 22.80 0.19
C LEU A 103 -10.38 23.08 1.59
N LEU A 104 -9.89 24.13 2.27
CA LEU A 104 -10.44 24.56 3.56
C LEU A 104 -11.92 24.94 3.43
N GLN A 105 -12.29 25.67 2.39
CA GLN A 105 -13.68 26.04 2.13
C GLN A 105 -14.56 24.81 1.86
N GLN A 106 -14.05 23.79 1.17
CA GLN A 106 -14.74 22.50 1.00
C GLN A 106 -14.93 21.79 2.34
N LEU A 107 -13.92 21.78 3.21
CA LEU A 107 -14.01 21.18 4.55
C LEU A 107 -15.00 21.91 5.47
N GLU A 108 -15.05 23.24 5.42
CA GLU A 108 -16.05 24.03 6.18
C GLU A 108 -17.48 23.64 5.81
N ALA A 109 -17.75 23.19 4.58
CA ALA A 109 -19.06 22.69 4.18
C ALA A 109 -19.47 21.39 4.90
N PHE A 110 -18.55 20.70 5.58
CA PHE A 110 -18.81 19.51 6.40
C PHE A 110 -18.96 19.82 7.89
N LYS A 111 -18.76 21.08 8.30
CA LYS A 111 -18.89 21.48 9.70
C LYS A 111 -20.27 21.17 10.26
N GLY A 112 -20.31 20.42 11.35
CA GLY A 112 -21.57 20.02 12.02
C GLY A 112 -22.38 18.97 11.27
N LYS A 113 -21.92 18.45 10.13
CA LYS A 113 -22.53 17.29 9.48
C LYS A 113 -22.06 16.01 10.18
N PRO A 114 -22.91 14.97 10.27
CA PRO A 114 -22.47 13.67 10.72
C PRO A 114 -21.42 13.12 9.75
N VAL A 115 -20.23 12.84 10.27
CA VAL A 115 -19.14 12.18 9.54
C VAL A 115 -18.99 10.79 10.13
N PRO A 116 -18.82 9.72 9.32
CA PRO A 116 -18.55 8.40 9.85
C PRO A 116 -17.29 8.41 10.72
N THR A 117 -17.33 7.70 11.84
CA THR A 117 -16.14 7.43 12.64
C THR A 117 -15.21 6.56 11.81
N LEU A 118 -13.93 6.93 11.79
CA LEU A 118 -12.89 6.12 11.20
C LEU A 118 -12.25 5.29 12.30
N GLU A 119 -12.15 3.99 12.07
CA GLU A 119 -11.38 3.08 12.92
C GLU A 119 -9.93 3.08 12.42
N GLU A 120 -8.99 3.26 13.35
CA GLU A 120 -7.56 3.22 13.03
C GLU A 120 -7.12 1.78 12.77
N ALA A 121 -6.37 1.56 11.69
CA ALA A 121 -5.73 0.27 11.44
C ALA A 121 -4.46 0.15 12.30
N GLU A 122 -4.59 -0.45 13.48
CA GLU A 122 -3.45 -0.74 14.35
C GLU A 122 -2.64 -1.92 13.80
N PHE A 123 -1.37 -1.68 13.45
CA PHE A 123 -0.54 -2.70 12.82
C PHE A 123 -0.25 -3.89 13.76
N GLU A 124 -0.88 -5.02 13.45
CA GLU A 124 -0.58 -6.33 14.04
C GLU A 124 0.06 -7.26 13.00
N LYS A 125 1.28 -7.75 13.30
CA LYS A 125 2.09 -8.62 12.43
C LYS A 125 1.85 -10.11 12.69
N ASP A 126 1.35 -10.47 13.88
CA ASP A 126 1.20 -11.84 14.35
C ASP A 126 -0.18 -12.44 13.99
N ASP A 127 -1.11 -11.62 13.49
CA ASP A 127 -2.38 -12.05 12.91
C ASP A 127 -2.28 -12.10 11.37
N ASP A 128 -2.16 -13.30 10.82
CA ASP A 128 -2.00 -13.52 9.38
C ASP A 128 -3.30 -13.25 8.58
N PHE A 129 -4.45 -13.07 9.25
CA PHE A 129 -5.75 -12.91 8.61
C PHE A 129 -6.34 -11.50 8.74
N ASN A 130 -5.55 -10.51 9.17
CA ASN A 130 -5.97 -9.10 9.26
C ASN A 130 -5.64 -8.24 8.02
N PHE A 131 -5.03 -8.82 6.98
CA PHE A 131 -4.58 -8.16 5.75
C PHE A 131 -3.37 -7.21 5.87
N HIS A 132 -2.78 -6.99 7.05
CA HIS A 132 -1.66 -6.05 7.22
C HIS A 132 -0.40 -6.49 6.48
N ILE A 133 0.10 -7.69 6.79
CA ILE A 133 1.32 -8.21 6.14
C ILE A 133 1.05 -8.51 4.67
N ASP A 134 -0.13 -9.01 4.32
CA ASP A 134 -0.53 -9.22 2.92
C ASP A 134 -0.43 -7.90 2.14
N PHE A 135 -1.06 -6.82 2.60
CA PHE A 135 -0.99 -5.50 1.98
C PHE A 135 0.46 -5.02 1.80
N ILE A 136 1.28 -5.08 2.85
CA ILE A 136 2.69 -4.66 2.78
C ILE A 136 3.47 -5.51 1.76
N THR A 137 3.21 -6.82 1.74
CA THR A 137 3.85 -7.76 0.81
C THR A 137 3.49 -7.43 -0.63
N ARG A 138 2.19 -7.28 -0.94
CA ARG A 138 1.74 -7.00 -2.31
C ARG A 138 2.15 -5.60 -2.76
N CYS A 139 2.02 -4.60 -1.91
CA CYS A 139 2.46 -3.22 -2.19
C CYS A 139 3.96 -3.16 -2.48
N GLY A 140 4.77 -3.81 -1.63
CA GLY A 140 6.22 -3.89 -1.80
C GLY A 140 6.62 -4.59 -3.09
N ASN A 141 5.97 -5.72 -3.40
CA ASN A 141 6.22 -6.49 -4.63
C ASN A 141 5.79 -5.75 -5.90
N LEU A 142 4.65 -5.06 -5.92
CA LEU A 142 4.25 -4.21 -7.04
C LEU A 142 5.31 -3.13 -7.35
N ARG A 143 5.84 -2.50 -6.30
CA ARG A 143 6.92 -1.53 -6.46
C ARG A 143 8.23 -2.19 -6.87
N ALA A 144 8.52 -3.41 -6.40
CA ALA A 144 9.68 -4.18 -6.84
C ALA A 144 9.59 -4.51 -8.34
N ASP A 145 8.42 -4.93 -8.82
CA ASP A 145 8.15 -5.20 -10.23
C ASP A 145 8.39 -3.96 -11.11
N ASN A 146 8.00 -2.76 -10.65
CA ASN A 146 8.30 -1.52 -11.38
C ASN A 146 9.79 -1.33 -11.65
N TYR A 147 10.67 -1.75 -10.74
CA TYR A 147 12.12 -1.57 -10.86
C TYR A 147 12.86 -2.88 -11.17
N HIS A 148 12.16 -3.94 -11.56
CA HIS A 148 12.74 -5.25 -11.85
C HIS A 148 13.57 -5.79 -10.67
N ILE A 149 13.06 -5.61 -9.45
CA ILE A 149 13.62 -6.15 -8.20
C ILE A 149 12.89 -7.46 -7.90
N SER A 150 13.61 -8.45 -7.36
CA SER A 150 13.00 -9.73 -6.98
C SER A 150 11.99 -9.55 -5.86
N ASN A 151 10.82 -10.16 -6.03
CA ASN A 151 9.75 -10.15 -5.05
C ASN A 151 10.14 -10.89 -3.76
N SER A 152 9.56 -10.46 -2.64
CA SER A 152 9.71 -11.10 -1.33
C SER A 152 8.43 -11.82 -0.95
N ASP A 153 8.57 -12.99 -0.32
CA ASP A 153 7.43 -13.73 0.21
C ASP A 153 6.88 -13.09 1.50
N PHE A 154 5.70 -13.56 1.89
CA PHE A 154 4.99 -13.10 3.09
C PHE A 154 5.85 -13.20 4.36
N GLN A 155 6.58 -14.30 4.56
CA GLN A 155 7.33 -14.55 5.79
C GLN A 155 8.53 -13.61 5.91
N LYS A 156 9.24 -13.38 4.81
CA LYS A 156 10.34 -12.43 4.73
C LYS A 156 9.85 -11.00 4.96
N VAL A 157 8.70 -10.63 4.38
CA VAL A 157 8.10 -9.32 4.62
C VAL A 157 7.65 -9.18 6.07
N LYS A 158 7.00 -10.19 6.65
CA LYS A 158 6.61 -10.23 8.08
C LYS A 158 7.81 -10.03 9.00
N LEU A 159 8.92 -10.72 8.73
CA LEU A 159 10.16 -10.57 9.48
C LEU A 159 10.68 -9.12 9.44
N VAL A 160 10.78 -8.53 8.24
CA VAL A 160 11.37 -7.21 8.03
C VAL A 160 10.44 -6.08 8.51
N ALA A 161 9.19 -6.08 8.06
CA ALA A 161 8.19 -5.06 8.40
C ALA A 161 7.81 -5.12 9.89
N GLY A 162 7.68 -6.34 10.42
CA GLY A 162 7.39 -6.60 11.83
C GLY A 162 8.58 -6.43 12.77
N LYS A 163 9.79 -6.16 12.25
CA LYS A 163 11.04 -6.07 13.01
C LYS A 163 11.24 -7.25 13.98
N ILE A 164 10.92 -8.46 13.51
CA ILE A 164 10.95 -9.66 14.34
C ILE A 164 12.41 -9.99 14.68
N VAL A 165 12.68 -10.16 15.97
CA VAL A 165 13.98 -10.62 16.46
C VAL A 165 13.98 -12.15 16.44
N PRO A 166 14.86 -12.80 15.65
CA PRO A 166 14.96 -14.25 15.66
C PRO A 166 15.38 -14.74 17.05
N ALA A 167 14.64 -15.70 17.59
CA ALA A 167 14.92 -16.31 18.88
C ALA A 167 14.73 -17.83 18.79
N ILE A 168 15.57 -18.56 19.52
CA ILE A 168 15.47 -20.01 19.68
C ILE A 168 15.82 -20.37 21.13
N ALA A 169 15.10 -21.35 21.69
CA ALA A 169 15.22 -21.70 23.11
C ALA A 169 16.64 -22.11 23.53
N THR A 170 17.43 -22.69 22.64
CA THR A 170 18.80 -23.15 22.92
C THR A 170 19.74 -21.99 23.26
N THR A 171 19.67 -20.88 22.53
CA THR A 171 20.48 -19.68 22.82
C THR A 171 20.06 -19.05 24.15
N THR A 172 18.76 -18.97 24.43
CA THR A 172 18.25 -18.46 25.70
C THR A 172 18.70 -19.34 26.88
N ALA A 173 18.56 -20.66 26.76
CA ALA A 173 19.00 -21.60 27.80
C ALA A 173 20.50 -21.51 28.08
N ALA A 174 21.32 -21.38 27.02
CA ALA A 174 22.77 -21.22 27.16
C ALA A 174 23.15 -19.92 27.89
N VAL A 175 22.48 -18.80 27.57
CA VAL A 175 22.74 -17.50 28.21
C VAL A 175 22.26 -17.47 29.67
N CYS A 176 21.08 -18.04 29.97
CA CYS A 176 20.55 -18.08 31.33
C CYS A 176 21.34 -19.01 32.27
N GLY A 177 22.14 -19.93 31.72
CA GLY A 177 22.99 -20.83 32.51
C GLY A 177 24.36 -20.27 32.92
N LEU A 178 24.74 -19.07 32.43
CA LEU A 178 25.97 -18.35 32.78
C LEU A 178 25.79 -17.51 34.05
#